data_AF-A0A3L6LWL2-F1
#
_entry.id   AF-A0A3L6LWL2-F1
#
_cell.length_a   1.000
_cell.length_b   1.000
_cell.length_c   1.000
_cell.angle_alpha   90.00
_cell.angle_beta   90.00
_cell.angle_gamma   90.00
#
_symmetry.space_group_name_H-M   'P 1'
#
loop_
_entity.id
_entity.type
_entity.pdbx_description
1 polymer ?
#
loop_
_entity_poly.entity_id
_entity_poly.type
_entity_poly.pdbx_seq_one_letter_code
_entity_poly.pdbx_strand_id
1 'polypeptide(L)'
;MTILNSQFIYHRKELAEEYCRILSGRSPVNNATSGLFLAAPRRTGKSTFLRQDLVPEAENLDWLPIYVDLWADKTRNPAELIAEAIAAELDKHAPVAKRALRAIGISKVGAAGTTIDIGDGKSQGGITIGAALKKLWEKLLKPIMLVIDEAQHALTTPEGDKALFALKAARDELNQEAGKGIRLLLVMTGSSRDKLTFMVANRKQAFYGAEITRFPLLDDKFVEAYAKDFNQQFNTAHQFPLDAMKKAFELVGRRPEKFRAAVSEAVANCLGPDGLAEMVTTGASKLQQAAWDEFSNSYARLTPPQKAVLDAIARLTPNYEPYGAEAMEAYQKVLGSEPKSSTIQGAIKALQVRELVWQSARGSYAFDDELLRDYYLRQMYPEAPNLALAEQSASRSELRTEK
;
A
#
# COMPACT_ATOMS: atom_id res chain seq x y z
N MET A 1 -22.28 11.80 -30.09
CA MET A 1 -21.37 11.20 -29.10
C MET A 1 -20.05 11.93 -29.15
N THR A 2 -19.93 13.01 -28.37
CA THR A 2 -18.69 13.79 -28.30
C THR A 2 -17.72 13.03 -27.41
N ILE A 3 -16.54 12.74 -27.95
CA ILE A 3 -15.47 12.00 -27.29
C ILE A 3 -15.01 12.83 -26.07
N LEU A 4 -15.11 12.24 -24.87
CA LEU A 4 -14.61 12.77 -23.60
C LEU A 4 -13.09 12.99 -23.69
N ASN A 5 -12.64 14.22 -23.96
CA ASN A 5 -11.22 14.50 -24.27
C ASN A 5 -10.47 15.36 -23.24
N SER A 6 -10.91 15.37 -21.98
CA SER A 6 -10.06 15.73 -20.85
C SER A 6 -10.29 14.74 -19.71
N GLN A 7 -9.26 13.99 -19.34
CA GLN A 7 -9.31 13.12 -18.16
C GLN A 7 -9.44 13.99 -16.91
N PHE A 8 -10.56 13.89 -16.19
CA PHE A 8 -10.74 14.62 -14.93
C PHE A 8 -9.66 14.24 -13.91
N ILE A 9 -8.91 15.23 -13.45
CA ILE A 9 -7.90 15.12 -12.39
C ILE A 9 -8.27 16.08 -11.26
N TYR A 10 -8.33 15.56 -10.04
CA TYR A 10 -8.54 16.35 -8.84
C TYR A 10 -7.21 16.56 -8.11
N HIS A 11 -6.72 17.80 -8.16
CA HIS A 11 -5.45 18.20 -7.55
C HIS A 11 -5.60 18.47 -6.06
N ARG A 12 -4.60 18.05 -5.27
CA ARG A 12 -4.56 18.23 -3.81
C ARG A 12 -3.33 19.05 -3.39
N LYS A 13 -3.20 20.24 -3.97
CA LYS A 13 -2.05 21.14 -3.78
C LYS A 13 -1.73 21.42 -2.30
N GLU A 14 -2.74 21.78 -1.50
CA GLU A 14 -2.57 22.05 -0.06
C GLU A 14 -1.95 20.86 0.70
N LEU A 15 -2.30 19.63 0.30
CA LEU A 15 -1.76 18.41 0.90
C LEU A 15 -0.29 18.17 0.49
N ALA A 16 0.05 18.45 -0.78
CA ALA A 16 1.42 18.34 -1.27
C ALA A 16 2.34 19.35 -0.55
N GLU A 17 1.89 20.59 -0.40
CA GLU A 17 2.60 21.65 0.34
C GLU A 17 2.84 21.25 1.81
N GLU A 18 1.82 20.70 2.49
CA GLU A 18 1.97 20.20 3.86
C GLU A 18 2.99 19.05 3.94
N TYR A 19 2.93 18.07 3.04
CA TYR A 19 3.89 16.97 3.04
C TYR A 19 5.31 17.42 2.74
N CYS A 20 5.53 18.38 1.84
CA CYS A 20 6.85 18.97 1.64
C CYS A 20 7.32 19.75 2.90
N ARG A 21 6.43 20.43 3.63
CA ARG A 21 6.79 21.05 4.93
C ARG A 21 7.20 20.01 5.98
N ILE A 22 6.45 18.91 6.09
CA ILE A 22 6.75 17.80 7.02
C ILE A 22 8.08 17.12 6.67
N LEU A 23 8.31 16.84 5.38
CA LEU A 23 9.53 16.22 4.87
C LEU A 23 10.76 17.09 5.14
N SER A 24 10.64 18.40 4.95
CA SER A 24 11.74 19.34 5.16
C SER A 24 11.93 19.79 6.61
N GLY A 25 11.24 19.16 7.57
CA GLY A 25 11.35 19.49 8.99
C GLY A 25 10.87 20.90 9.35
N ARG A 26 10.06 21.51 8.47
CA ARG A 26 9.53 22.88 8.63
C ARG A 26 8.11 22.87 9.21
N SER A 27 7.52 21.71 9.45
CA SER A 27 6.19 21.62 10.05
C SER A 27 6.32 21.76 11.58
N PRO A 28 5.50 22.62 12.22
CA PRO A 28 5.59 22.89 13.65
C PRO A 28 5.08 21.72 14.52
N VAL A 29 4.33 20.78 13.93
CA VAL A 29 3.62 19.72 14.66
C VAL A 29 4.17 18.33 14.36
N ASN A 30 4.68 18.10 13.14
CA ASN A 30 5.16 16.78 12.73
C ASN A 30 6.39 16.86 11.85
N ASN A 31 7.46 16.13 12.18
CA ASN A 31 8.67 16.08 11.38
C ASN A 31 8.97 14.66 10.94
N ALA A 32 8.97 14.43 9.63
CA ALA A 32 9.31 13.13 9.04
C ALA A 32 10.82 12.95 8.89
N THR A 33 11.58 13.15 9.98
CA THR A 33 13.05 13.06 9.99
C THR A 33 13.55 11.69 9.53
N SER A 34 12.77 10.64 9.81
CA SER A 34 13.04 9.27 9.39
C SER A 34 12.61 8.95 7.94
N GLY A 35 11.84 9.83 7.32
CA GLY A 35 11.09 9.61 6.07
C GLY A 35 9.58 9.69 6.29
N LEU A 36 8.83 10.06 5.24
CA LEU A 36 7.37 10.12 5.26
C LEU A 36 6.80 8.78 4.80
N PHE A 37 6.09 8.09 5.69
CA PHE A 37 5.45 6.80 5.40
C PHE A 37 3.95 7.00 5.18
N LEU A 38 3.47 6.86 3.95
CA LEU A 38 2.07 7.06 3.57
C LEU A 38 1.33 5.73 3.36
N ALA A 39 0.43 5.41 4.29
CA ALA A 39 -0.46 4.26 4.16
C ALA A 39 -1.83 4.69 3.60
N ALA A 40 -2.26 4.09 2.50
CA ALA A 40 -3.59 4.28 1.92
C ALA A 40 -4.10 2.96 1.36
N PRO A 41 -5.38 2.59 1.47
CA PRO A 41 -5.92 1.48 0.71
C PRO A 41 -5.68 1.62 -0.80
N ARG A 42 -5.68 0.50 -1.54
CA ARG A 42 -5.63 0.53 -3.02
C ARG A 42 -6.74 1.40 -3.60
N ARG A 43 -6.45 2.02 -4.75
CA ARG A 43 -7.44 2.78 -5.55
C ARG A 43 -8.04 3.99 -4.82
N THR A 44 -7.23 4.66 -3.99
CA THR A 44 -7.61 5.87 -3.24
C THR A 44 -7.08 7.16 -3.87
N GLY A 45 -6.42 7.09 -5.04
CA GLY A 45 -5.81 8.24 -5.71
C GLY A 45 -4.40 8.59 -5.22
N LYS A 46 -3.79 7.75 -4.37
CA LYS A 46 -2.43 7.95 -3.83
C LYS A 46 -1.37 8.13 -4.93
N SER A 47 -1.25 7.20 -5.87
CA SER A 47 -0.23 7.30 -6.93
C SER A 47 -0.48 8.48 -7.87
N THR A 48 -1.75 8.85 -8.10
CA THR A 48 -2.10 10.09 -8.81
C THR A 48 -1.58 11.31 -8.05
N PHE A 49 -1.86 11.40 -6.75
CA PHE A 49 -1.35 12.49 -5.90
C PHE A 49 0.18 12.56 -5.89
N LEU A 50 0.87 11.42 -5.74
CA LEU A 50 2.34 11.41 -5.74
C LEU A 50 2.90 12.00 -7.03
N ARG A 51 2.34 11.63 -8.19
CA ARG A 51 2.86 12.04 -9.51
C ARG A 51 2.36 13.41 -9.97
N GLN A 52 1.13 13.78 -9.63
CA GLN A 52 0.45 14.97 -10.16
C GLN A 52 0.40 16.14 -9.17
N ASP A 53 0.71 15.90 -7.89
CA ASP A 53 0.72 16.94 -6.87
C ASP A 53 2.07 16.98 -6.11
N LEU A 54 2.49 15.88 -5.49
CA LEU A 54 3.69 15.87 -4.62
C LEU A 54 5.00 16.07 -5.39
N VAL A 55 5.19 15.34 -6.49
CA VAL A 55 6.37 15.49 -7.35
C VAL A 55 6.46 16.92 -7.92
N PRO A 56 5.41 17.48 -8.55
CA PRO A 56 5.42 18.87 -8.99
C PRO A 56 5.69 19.88 -7.88
N GLU A 57 5.16 19.64 -6.66
CA GLU A 57 5.43 20.53 -5.53
C GLU A 57 6.89 20.47 -5.06
N ALA A 58 7.52 19.30 -5.08
CA ALA A 58 8.95 19.17 -4.81
C ALA A 58 9.79 19.90 -5.88
N GLU A 59 9.41 19.83 -7.15
CA GLU A 59 10.06 20.57 -8.24
C GLU A 59 9.92 22.09 -8.05
N ASN A 60 8.73 22.56 -7.64
CA ASN A 60 8.50 23.98 -7.32
C ASN A 60 9.38 24.47 -6.17
N LEU A 61 9.77 23.58 -5.25
CA LEU A 61 10.69 23.86 -4.14
C LEU A 61 12.18 23.70 -4.51
N ASP A 62 12.48 23.51 -5.80
CA ASP A 62 13.82 23.25 -6.35
C ASP A 62 14.47 21.96 -5.81
N TRP A 63 13.66 20.95 -5.51
CA TRP A 63 14.14 19.61 -5.15
C TRP A 63 14.25 18.73 -6.39
N LEU A 64 15.06 17.68 -6.31
CA LEU A 64 15.13 16.64 -7.31
C LEU A 64 14.22 15.46 -6.89
N PRO A 65 13.03 15.30 -7.50
CA PRO A 65 12.22 14.11 -7.29
C PRO A 65 12.80 12.91 -8.05
N ILE A 66 12.91 11.78 -7.37
CA ILE A 66 13.17 10.47 -7.99
C ILE A 66 11.99 9.57 -7.61
N TYR A 67 11.19 9.16 -8.58
CA TYR A 67 10.02 8.33 -8.34
C TYR A 67 10.26 6.89 -8.81
N VAL A 68 10.00 5.93 -7.93
CA VAL A 68 10.13 4.50 -8.17
C VAL A 68 8.82 3.80 -7.82
N ASP A 69 8.25 3.03 -8.74
CA ASP A 69 7.07 2.21 -8.47
C ASP A 69 7.50 0.73 -8.43
N LEU A 70 7.51 0.15 -7.24
CA LEU A 70 7.94 -1.24 -7.04
C LEU A 70 6.90 -2.26 -7.52
N TRP A 71 5.69 -1.82 -7.86
CA TRP A 71 4.62 -2.68 -8.33
C TRP A 71 4.47 -2.67 -9.85
N ALA A 72 5.14 -1.75 -10.55
CA ALA A 72 5.08 -1.60 -12.00
C ALA A 72 5.51 -2.88 -12.74
N ASP A 73 6.45 -3.65 -12.18
CA ASP A 73 6.85 -4.95 -12.69
C ASP A 73 7.17 -5.93 -11.55
N LYS A 74 6.18 -6.75 -11.18
CA LYS A 74 6.30 -7.75 -10.11
C LYS A 74 7.27 -8.88 -10.41
N THR A 75 7.69 -9.03 -11.67
CA THR A 75 8.63 -10.10 -12.05
C THR A 75 10.08 -9.73 -11.75
N ARG A 76 10.32 -8.43 -11.51
CA ARG A 76 11.66 -7.88 -11.27
C ARG A 76 11.96 -7.77 -9.78
N ASN A 77 13.25 -7.81 -9.44
CA ASN A 77 13.67 -7.59 -8.07
C ASN A 77 13.43 -6.12 -7.67
N PRO A 78 12.71 -5.82 -6.57
CA PRO A 78 12.48 -4.45 -6.12
C PRO A 78 13.77 -3.62 -5.94
N ALA A 79 14.86 -4.28 -5.55
CA ALA A 79 16.14 -3.62 -5.36
C ALA A 79 16.74 -3.08 -6.67
N GLU A 80 16.54 -3.79 -7.79
CA GLU A 80 16.95 -3.36 -9.12
C GLU A 80 16.18 -2.13 -9.56
N LEU A 81 14.86 -2.09 -9.35
CA LEU A 81 14.01 -0.95 -9.72
C LEU A 81 14.46 0.33 -9.01
N ILE A 82 14.81 0.23 -7.73
CA ILE A 82 15.35 1.36 -6.95
C ILE A 82 16.70 1.81 -7.51
N ALA A 83 17.62 0.86 -7.71
CA ALA A 83 18.97 1.17 -8.18
C ALA A 83 18.96 1.79 -9.59
N GLU A 84 18.13 1.27 -10.50
CA GLU A 84 17.96 1.77 -11.85
C GLU A 84 17.44 3.20 -11.89
N ALA A 85 16.42 3.52 -11.10
CA ALA A 85 15.86 4.87 -11.07
C ALA A 85 16.89 5.89 -10.58
N ILE A 86 17.65 5.57 -9.53
CA ILE A 86 18.70 6.43 -8.99
C ILE A 86 19.83 6.59 -10.00
N ALA A 87 20.26 5.51 -10.64
CA ALA A 87 21.35 5.55 -11.60
C ALA A 87 20.95 6.23 -12.93
N ALA A 88 19.68 6.12 -13.35
CA ALA A 88 19.15 6.89 -14.48
C ALA A 88 19.21 8.39 -14.19
N GLU A 89 18.90 8.83 -12.97
CA GLU A 89 18.98 10.23 -12.59
C GLU A 89 20.44 10.71 -12.45
N LEU A 90 21.30 9.85 -11.93
CA LEU A 90 22.73 10.09 -11.89
C LEU A 90 23.32 10.27 -13.30
N ASP A 91 22.95 9.43 -14.26
CA ASP A 91 23.45 9.53 -15.64
C ASP A 91 23.01 10.85 -16.33
N LYS A 92 21.80 11.33 -16.05
CA LYS A 92 21.29 12.60 -16.60
C LYS A 92 22.05 13.82 -16.07
N HIS A 93 22.36 13.85 -14.78
CA HIS A 93 22.86 15.06 -14.12
C HIS A 93 24.36 15.04 -13.80
N ALA A 94 24.92 13.86 -13.58
CA ALA A 94 26.32 13.61 -13.28
C ALA A 94 26.84 12.40 -14.07
N PRO A 95 26.95 12.48 -15.42
CA PRO A 95 27.28 11.35 -16.27
C PRO A 95 28.54 10.63 -15.76
N VAL A 96 28.39 9.35 -15.38
CA VAL A 96 29.49 8.51 -14.90
C VAL A 96 29.88 7.56 -16.02
N ALA A 97 31.15 7.14 -16.06
CA ALA A 97 31.59 6.13 -17.02
C ALA A 97 30.65 4.91 -17.00
N LYS A 98 30.18 4.44 -18.16
CA LYS A 98 29.21 3.33 -18.31
C LYS A 98 29.58 2.06 -17.51
N ARG A 99 30.87 1.83 -17.24
CA ARG A 99 31.35 0.73 -16.38
C ARG A 99 30.91 0.87 -14.92
N ALA A 100 30.87 2.09 -14.40
CA ALA A 100 30.43 2.37 -13.03
C ALA A 100 28.91 2.26 -12.87
N LEU A 101 28.13 2.62 -13.90
CA LEU A 101 26.67 2.43 -13.93
C LEU A 101 26.27 0.94 -13.97
N ARG A 102 27.01 0.11 -14.73
CA ARG A 102 26.81 -1.35 -14.75
C ARG A 102 27.00 -1.98 -13.37
N ALA A 103 27.83 -1.37 -12.55
CA ALA A 103 28.17 -1.88 -11.23
C ALA A 103 27.24 -1.34 -10.12
N ILE A 104 26.26 -0.49 -10.48
CA ILE A 104 25.06 -0.16 -9.67
C ILE A 104 23.95 -1.22 -9.88
N GLY A 105 24.17 -2.21 -10.76
CA GLY A 105 23.17 -3.24 -11.08
C GLY A 105 22.42 -2.99 -12.39
N ILE A 106 22.78 -1.97 -13.18
CA ILE A 106 22.24 -1.80 -14.54
C ILE A 106 23.00 -2.70 -15.53
N SER A 107 22.73 -4.01 -15.50
CA SER A 107 23.00 -4.88 -16.65
C SER A 107 21.77 -4.83 -17.56
N LYS A 108 21.95 -4.34 -18.79
CA LYS A 108 20.94 -4.53 -19.85
C LYS A 108 20.57 -6.02 -19.89
N VAL A 109 19.28 -6.29 -19.72
CA VAL A 109 18.48 -7.31 -20.41
C VAL A 109 19.26 -8.55 -20.86
N GLY A 110 19.01 -9.67 -20.16
CA GLY A 110 19.14 -11.02 -20.70
C GLY A 110 20.55 -11.61 -20.72
N ALA A 111 20.94 -12.27 -19.64
CA ALA A 111 21.68 -13.55 -19.64
C ALA A 111 22.05 -13.92 -18.21
N ALA A 112 21.67 -15.14 -17.81
CA ALA A 112 22.24 -15.98 -16.77
C ALA A 112 23.02 -15.30 -15.61
N GLY A 113 22.42 -15.34 -14.42
CA GLY A 113 23.13 -15.48 -13.14
C GLY A 113 24.22 -14.45 -12.85
N THR A 114 23.84 -13.26 -12.41
CA THR A 114 24.76 -12.38 -11.67
C THR A 114 24.06 -11.81 -10.45
N THR A 115 24.51 -12.24 -9.27
CA THR A 115 24.10 -11.72 -7.98
C THR A 115 24.56 -10.26 -7.85
N ILE A 116 23.63 -9.38 -7.47
CA ILE A 116 23.91 -7.98 -7.17
C ILE A 116 24.27 -7.90 -5.68
N ASP A 117 25.51 -7.51 -5.38
CA ASP A 117 25.93 -7.19 -4.01
C ASP A 117 25.40 -5.80 -3.62
N ILE A 118 24.15 -5.77 -3.18
CA ILE A 118 23.58 -4.62 -2.47
C ILE A 118 23.88 -4.84 -0.99
N GLY A 119 24.93 -4.17 -0.52
CA GLY A 119 25.34 -4.25 0.88
C GLY A 119 26.37 -5.33 1.13
N ASP A 120 27.60 -4.97 0.82
CA ASP A 120 28.82 -5.19 1.60
C ASP A 120 29.93 -4.61 0.70
N GLY A 121 30.80 -3.73 1.22
CA GLY A 121 31.81 -3.00 0.43
C GLY A 121 32.91 -3.88 -0.21
N LYS A 122 32.58 -5.07 -0.70
CA LYS A 122 33.46 -6.11 -1.22
C LYS A 122 33.18 -6.50 -2.69
N SER A 123 32.21 -5.90 -3.37
CA SER A 123 32.12 -6.06 -4.83
C SER A 123 33.13 -5.14 -5.52
N GLN A 124 34.18 -5.71 -6.12
CA GLN A 124 35.18 -4.97 -6.89
C GLN A 124 34.51 -4.23 -8.08
N GLY A 125 34.24 -2.92 -7.89
CA GLY A 125 33.91 -1.98 -8.98
C GLY A 125 32.53 -1.29 -8.95
N GLY A 126 31.66 -1.60 -7.98
CA GLY A 126 30.30 -1.03 -7.83
C GLY A 126 30.23 0.35 -7.18
N ILE A 127 29.37 1.25 -7.69
CA ILE A 127 28.89 2.41 -6.92
C ILE A 127 27.69 1.93 -6.10
N THR A 128 27.68 2.19 -4.79
CA THR A 128 26.54 1.87 -3.91
C THR A 128 25.41 2.88 -4.08
N ILE A 129 24.17 2.52 -3.70
CA ILE A 129 23.02 3.44 -3.69
C ILE A 129 23.35 4.75 -2.96
N GLY A 130 23.97 4.66 -1.78
CA GLY A 130 24.38 5.85 -1.01
C GLY A 130 25.41 6.72 -1.74
N ALA A 131 26.43 6.10 -2.34
CA ALA A 131 27.44 6.85 -3.11
C ALA A 131 26.85 7.50 -4.38
N ALA A 132 25.87 6.87 -5.03
CA ALA A 132 25.17 7.45 -6.16
C ALA A 132 24.36 8.69 -5.74
N LEU A 133 23.55 8.57 -4.68
CA LEU A 133 22.76 9.69 -4.15
C LEU A 133 23.64 10.85 -3.68
N LYS A 134 24.78 10.55 -3.04
CA LYS A 134 25.76 11.57 -2.62
C LYS A 134 26.35 12.32 -3.80
N LYS A 135 26.79 11.62 -4.84
CA LYS A 135 27.32 12.26 -6.07
C LYS A 135 26.27 13.13 -6.76
N LEU A 136 25.03 12.66 -6.81
CA LEU A 136 23.91 13.40 -7.40
C LEU A 136 23.67 14.70 -6.63
N TRP A 137 23.67 14.64 -5.29
CA TRP A 137 23.57 15.83 -4.44
C TRP A 137 24.78 16.76 -4.61
N GLU A 138 26.02 16.27 -4.58
CA GLU A 138 27.23 17.08 -4.76
C GLU A 138 27.24 17.84 -6.10
N LYS A 139 26.65 17.24 -7.14
CA LYS A 139 26.58 17.85 -8.47
C LYS A 139 25.50 18.91 -8.60
N LEU A 140 24.32 18.68 -8.00
CA LEU A 140 23.15 19.54 -8.17
C LEU A 140 23.00 20.56 -7.05
N LEU A 141 23.52 20.25 -5.86
CA LEU A 141 23.31 20.99 -4.61
C LEU A 141 21.83 21.20 -4.25
N LYS A 142 20.96 20.30 -4.73
CA LYS A 142 19.52 20.30 -4.48
C LYS A 142 19.13 19.14 -3.54
N PRO A 143 18.18 19.32 -2.62
CA PRO A 143 17.60 18.21 -1.87
C PRO A 143 17.01 17.17 -2.83
N ILE A 144 17.26 15.90 -2.57
CA ILE A 144 16.73 14.77 -3.34
C ILE A 144 15.53 14.21 -2.60
N MET A 145 14.36 14.19 -3.24
CA MET A 145 13.18 13.50 -2.74
C MET A 145 13.02 12.16 -3.45
N LEU A 146 13.38 11.06 -2.78
CA LEU A 146 13.19 9.72 -3.29
C LEU A 146 11.83 9.18 -2.86
N VAL A 147 10.91 9.04 -3.82
CA VAL A 147 9.59 8.45 -3.66
C VAL A 147 9.64 6.99 -4.06
N ILE A 148 9.32 6.10 -3.12
CA ILE A 148 9.16 4.67 -3.35
C ILE A 148 7.69 4.32 -3.18
N ASP A 149 6.98 4.19 -4.29
CA ASP A 149 5.61 3.73 -4.33
C ASP A 149 5.53 2.22 -4.15
N GLU A 150 4.55 1.81 -3.37
CA GLU A 150 4.37 0.44 -2.87
C GLU A 150 5.65 -0.16 -2.24
N ALA A 151 6.32 0.64 -1.40
CA ALA A 151 7.57 0.36 -0.71
C ALA A 151 7.59 -0.99 0.04
N GLN A 152 6.43 -1.46 0.50
CA GLN A 152 6.34 -2.77 1.14
C GLN A 152 6.70 -3.94 0.23
N HIS A 153 6.68 -3.77 -1.11
CA HIS A 153 7.15 -4.82 -2.01
C HIS A 153 8.66 -5.03 -1.92
N ALA A 154 9.44 -4.05 -1.46
CA ALA A 154 10.83 -4.30 -1.13
C ALA A 154 10.99 -5.37 -0.04
N LEU A 155 9.98 -5.58 0.81
CA LEU A 155 10.00 -6.63 1.83
C LEU A 155 9.69 -8.02 1.28
N THR A 156 9.39 -8.21 0.00
CA THR A 156 9.12 -9.56 -0.54
C THR A 156 10.39 -10.30 -0.94
N THR A 157 11.54 -9.62 -1.02
CA THR A 157 12.85 -10.21 -1.34
C THR A 157 13.92 -9.80 -0.32
N PRO A 158 14.93 -10.65 -0.05
CA PRO A 158 16.06 -10.28 0.81
C PRO A 158 16.84 -9.07 0.26
N GLU A 159 16.99 -8.95 -1.05
CA GLU A 159 17.73 -7.85 -1.68
C GLU A 159 16.97 -6.52 -1.56
N GLY A 160 15.64 -6.55 -1.70
CA GLY A 160 14.80 -5.37 -1.51
C GLY A 160 14.88 -4.85 -0.08
N ASP A 161 14.86 -5.74 0.91
CA ASP A 161 15.05 -5.39 2.32
C ASP A 161 16.44 -4.76 2.56
N LYS A 162 17.51 -5.35 2.01
CA LYS A 162 18.85 -4.74 2.05
C LYS A 162 18.90 -3.35 1.40
N ALA A 163 18.19 -3.14 0.29
CA ALA A 163 18.11 -1.84 -0.36
C ALA A 163 17.46 -0.78 0.54
N LEU A 164 16.41 -1.13 1.31
CA LEU A 164 15.80 -0.23 2.29
C LEU A 164 16.80 0.17 3.39
N PHE A 165 17.62 -0.77 3.88
CA PHE A 165 18.69 -0.46 4.82
C PHE A 165 19.75 0.47 4.23
N ALA A 166 20.14 0.24 2.98
CA ALA A 166 21.08 1.10 2.27
C ALA A 166 20.53 2.52 2.10
N LEU A 167 19.24 2.68 1.80
CA LEU A 167 18.57 3.98 1.71
C LEU A 167 18.51 4.70 3.06
N LYS A 168 18.19 3.98 4.14
CA LYS A 168 18.20 4.52 5.49
C LYS A 168 19.60 5.02 5.87
N ALA A 169 20.64 4.22 5.61
CA ALA A 169 22.02 4.60 5.85
C ALA A 169 22.45 5.81 5.02
N ALA A 170 22.09 5.85 3.72
CA ALA A 170 22.36 6.99 2.86
C ALA A 170 21.68 8.28 3.36
N ARG A 171 20.45 8.18 3.85
CA ARG A 171 19.72 9.31 4.45
C ARG A 171 20.41 9.83 5.70
N ASP A 172 20.79 8.92 6.59
CA ASP A 172 21.49 9.26 7.82
C ASP A 172 22.85 9.92 7.50
N GLU A 173 23.66 9.37 6.58
CA GLU A 173 24.96 9.95 6.18
C GLU A 173 24.79 11.35 5.57
N LEU A 174 23.87 11.51 4.60
CA LEU A 174 23.70 12.77 3.90
C LEU A 174 23.16 13.87 4.82
N ASN A 175 22.27 13.54 5.75
CA ASN A 175 21.64 14.53 6.62
C ASN A 175 22.37 14.76 7.96
N GLN A 176 23.48 14.05 8.24
CA GLN A 176 24.24 14.16 9.50
C GLN A 176 25.05 15.46 9.64
N GLU A 177 25.44 16.09 8.53
CA GLU A 177 26.26 17.30 8.57
C GLU A 177 25.46 18.51 9.07
N ALA A 178 25.70 18.88 10.33
CA ALA A 178 25.08 20.02 10.99
C ALA A 178 25.25 21.32 10.17
N GLY A 179 24.17 22.10 10.08
CA GLY A 179 24.15 23.40 9.40
C GLY A 179 24.02 23.37 7.88
N LYS A 180 23.98 22.18 7.24
CA LYS A 180 23.88 22.05 5.78
C LYS A 180 22.51 21.59 5.26
N GLY A 181 21.48 21.68 6.10
CA GLY A 181 20.09 21.39 5.75
C GLY A 181 19.82 19.92 5.41
N ILE A 182 18.59 19.64 5.00
CA ILE A 182 18.15 18.29 4.58
C ILE A 182 18.53 18.08 3.11
N ARG A 183 19.16 16.94 2.81
CA ARG A 183 19.69 16.61 1.48
C ARG A 183 19.01 15.39 0.85
N LEU A 184 18.63 14.41 1.66
CA LEU A 184 17.88 13.25 1.20
C LEU A 184 16.58 13.13 2.00
N LEU A 185 15.46 13.20 1.28
CA LEU A 185 14.10 13.04 1.78
C LEU A 185 13.57 11.72 1.24
N LEU A 186 13.03 10.87 2.12
CA LEU A 186 12.45 9.58 1.74
C LEU A 186 10.93 9.66 1.87
N VAL A 187 10.23 9.29 0.80
CA VAL A 187 8.77 9.11 0.80
C VAL A 187 8.49 7.65 0.49
N MET A 188 8.00 6.91 1.46
CA MET A 188 7.66 5.49 1.34
C MET A 188 6.16 5.38 1.36
N THR A 189 5.56 4.74 0.36
CA THR A 189 4.10 4.60 0.36
C THR A 189 3.66 3.18 0.16
N GLY A 190 2.47 2.82 0.63
CA GLY A 190 2.01 1.45 0.54
C GLY A 190 0.50 1.30 0.57
N SER A 191 0.00 0.34 -0.22
CA SER A 191 -1.42 0.08 -0.30
C SER A 191 -2.01 -0.70 0.87
N SER A 192 -1.15 -1.32 1.68
CA SER A 192 -1.54 -2.03 2.89
C SER A 192 -0.92 -1.35 4.09
N ARG A 193 -1.80 -0.91 5.01
CA ARG A 193 -1.40 -0.28 6.26
C ARG A 193 -0.60 -1.25 7.11
N ASP A 194 -1.05 -2.49 7.24
CA ASP A 194 -0.35 -3.49 8.02
C ASP A 194 1.05 -3.79 7.44
N LYS A 195 1.17 -3.89 6.10
CA LYS A 195 2.47 -4.03 5.40
C LYS A 195 3.43 -2.90 5.72
N LEU A 196 2.94 -1.67 5.65
CA LEU A 196 3.76 -0.49 5.94
C LEU A 196 4.06 -0.39 7.45
N THR A 197 3.09 -0.74 8.31
CA THR A 197 3.25 -0.78 9.78
C THR A 197 4.37 -1.71 10.19
N PHE A 198 4.48 -2.86 9.54
CA PHE A 198 5.60 -3.75 9.75
C PHE A 198 6.97 -3.09 9.47
N MET A 199 7.10 -2.27 8.42
CA MET A 199 8.37 -1.59 8.09
C MET A 199 8.85 -0.63 9.18
N VAL A 200 7.94 -0.10 10.01
CA VAL A 200 8.26 0.94 11.00
C VAL A 200 8.10 0.47 12.45
N ALA A 201 7.28 -0.52 12.72
CA ALA A 201 7.00 -1.01 14.07
C ALA A 201 7.94 -2.15 14.50
N ASN A 202 8.61 -2.81 13.54
CA ASN A 202 9.47 -3.94 13.85
C ASN A 202 10.93 -3.50 14.04
N ARG A 203 11.53 -3.80 15.20
CA ARG A 203 12.91 -3.46 15.60
C ARG A 203 13.99 -3.91 14.61
N LYS A 204 13.70 -4.94 13.82
CA LYS A 204 14.63 -5.48 12.85
C LYS A 204 14.57 -4.72 11.51
N GLN A 205 13.61 -3.83 11.28
CA GLN A 205 13.41 -3.15 10.00
C GLN A 205 14.19 -1.82 9.89
N ALA A 206 14.49 -1.42 8.64
CA ALA A 206 15.32 -0.25 8.36
C ALA A 206 14.76 1.04 8.97
N PHE A 207 13.43 1.17 8.99
CA PHE A 207 12.74 2.39 9.41
C PHE A 207 12.03 2.22 10.75
N TYR A 208 12.56 1.35 11.63
CA TYR A 208 12.02 1.19 12.98
C TYR A 208 11.90 2.53 13.72
N GLY A 209 10.73 2.78 14.30
CA GLY A 209 10.41 4.03 15.01
C GLY A 209 9.96 5.18 14.11
N ALA A 210 9.87 4.99 12.79
CA ALA A 210 9.24 5.97 11.91
C ALA A 210 7.71 6.00 12.11
N GLU A 211 7.11 7.16 11.89
CA GLU A 211 5.66 7.31 11.99
C GLU A 211 4.98 7.03 10.64
N ILE A 212 3.86 6.29 10.68
CA ILE A 212 2.98 6.15 9.53
C ILE A 212 1.94 7.24 9.56
N THR A 213 1.97 8.04 8.51
CA THR A 213 0.92 9.01 8.20
C THR A 213 -0.15 8.30 7.38
N ARG A 214 -1.39 8.33 7.87
CA ARG A 214 -2.54 7.89 7.08
C ARG A 214 -2.70 8.85 5.90
N PHE A 215 -2.61 8.35 4.68
CA PHE A 215 -2.91 9.15 3.52
C PHE A 215 -4.40 9.49 3.55
N PRO A 216 -4.78 10.78 3.56
CA PRO A 216 -6.18 11.17 3.66
C PRO A 216 -6.90 10.67 2.41
N LEU A 217 -8.07 10.04 2.62
CA LEU A 217 -8.95 9.69 1.51
C LEU A 217 -9.38 10.97 0.78
N LEU A 218 -9.84 10.80 -0.46
CA LEU A 218 -10.54 11.87 -1.16
C LEU A 218 -11.80 12.24 -0.36
N ASP A 219 -12.03 13.53 -0.23
CA ASP A 219 -13.08 14.12 0.59
C ASP A 219 -14.26 14.56 -0.29
N ASP A 220 -15.21 15.24 0.34
CA ASP A 220 -16.39 15.77 -0.34
C ASP A 220 -16.03 16.80 -1.43
N LYS A 221 -14.90 17.52 -1.28
CA LYS A 221 -14.41 18.46 -2.30
C LYS A 221 -14.05 17.75 -3.61
N PHE A 222 -13.56 16.50 -3.56
CA PHE A 222 -13.38 15.68 -4.76
C PHE A 222 -14.73 15.42 -5.46
N VAL A 223 -15.76 15.07 -4.69
CA VAL A 223 -17.10 14.79 -5.23
C VAL A 223 -17.70 16.05 -5.83
N GLU A 224 -17.55 17.20 -5.16
CA GLU A 224 -17.99 18.51 -5.65
C GLU A 224 -17.30 18.89 -6.98
N ALA A 225 -15.98 18.72 -7.06
CA ALA A 225 -15.23 18.98 -8.28
C ALA A 225 -15.63 18.03 -9.42
N TYR A 226 -15.82 16.74 -9.11
CA TYR A 226 -16.23 15.73 -10.09
C TYR A 226 -17.66 15.97 -10.57
N ALA A 227 -18.60 16.30 -9.67
CA ALA A 227 -19.97 16.63 -10.01
C ALA A 227 -20.03 17.89 -10.89
N LYS A 228 -19.22 18.90 -10.58
CA LYS A 228 -19.12 20.13 -11.38
C LYS A 228 -18.60 19.84 -12.78
N ASP A 229 -17.50 19.09 -12.90
CA ASP A 229 -16.92 18.70 -14.19
C ASP A 229 -17.91 17.86 -15.01
N PHE A 230 -18.53 16.87 -14.39
CA PHE A 230 -19.54 16.03 -15.02
C PHE A 230 -20.75 16.85 -15.49
N ASN A 231 -21.36 17.64 -14.62
CA ASN A 231 -22.56 18.42 -14.94
C ASN A 231 -22.30 19.54 -15.98
N GLN A 232 -21.05 19.95 -16.18
CA GLN A 232 -20.67 20.85 -17.28
C GLN A 232 -20.61 20.14 -18.64
N GLN A 233 -20.28 18.85 -18.65
CA GLN A 233 -20.13 18.05 -19.86
C GLN A 233 -21.43 17.37 -20.32
N PHE A 234 -22.38 17.16 -19.40
CA PHE A 234 -23.67 16.51 -19.67
C PHE A 234 -24.83 17.53 -19.70
N ASN A 235 -25.86 17.23 -20.50
CA ASN A 235 -27.06 18.08 -20.65
C ASN A 235 -27.70 18.39 -19.27
N THR A 236 -28.23 19.61 -19.09
CA THR A 236 -28.89 20.08 -17.85
C THR A 236 -30.03 19.18 -17.35
N ALA A 237 -30.57 18.30 -18.21
CA ALA A 237 -31.56 17.29 -17.84
C ALA A 237 -30.96 16.04 -17.14
N HIS A 238 -29.64 15.95 -16.94
CA HIS A 238 -28.95 14.81 -16.33
C HIS A 238 -27.89 15.28 -15.32
N GLN A 239 -28.29 16.13 -14.37
CA GLN A 239 -27.41 16.58 -13.31
C GLN A 239 -27.48 15.62 -12.12
N PHE A 240 -26.33 15.10 -11.69
CA PHE A 240 -26.29 14.31 -10.47
C PHE A 240 -26.48 15.20 -9.23
N PRO A 241 -27.41 14.86 -8.32
CA PRO A 241 -27.49 15.51 -7.04
C PRO A 241 -26.23 15.23 -6.22
N LEU A 242 -25.61 16.29 -5.70
CA LEU A 242 -24.35 16.21 -4.97
C LEU A 242 -24.44 15.27 -3.77
N ASP A 243 -25.54 15.31 -3.01
CA ASP A 243 -25.74 14.47 -1.83
C ASP A 243 -25.79 12.98 -2.20
N ALA A 244 -26.41 12.63 -3.33
CA ALA A 244 -26.44 11.25 -3.82
C ALA A 244 -25.04 10.78 -4.23
N MET A 245 -24.26 11.64 -4.88
CA MET A 245 -22.87 11.34 -5.23
C MET A 245 -21.99 11.18 -3.98
N LYS A 246 -22.13 12.05 -2.98
CA LYS A 246 -21.40 11.96 -1.70
C LYS A 246 -21.73 10.64 -1.00
N LYS A 247 -23.00 10.30 -0.86
CA LYS A 247 -23.45 9.02 -0.28
C LYS A 247 -22.92 7.81 -1.05
N ALA A 248 -23.01 7.82 -2.38
CA ALA A 248 -22.47 6.76 -3.23
C ALA A 248 -20.95 6.61 -3.06
N PHE A 249 -20.23 7.72 -2.92
CA PHE A 249 -18.79 7.71 -2.69
C PHE A 249 -18.42 7.09 -1.34
N GLU A 250 -19.20 7.37 -0.30
CA GLU A 250 -19.03 6.75 1.02
C GLU A 250 -19.27 5.23 0.99
N LEU A 251 -20.36 4.78 0.34
CA LEU A 251 -20.72 3.37 0.22
C LEU A 251 -19.61 2.52 -0.43
N VAL A 252 -18.91 3.07 -1.42
CA VAL A 252 -17.77 2.38 -2.06
C VAL A 252 -16.43 2.59 -1.34
N GLY A 253 -16.46 3.11 -0.11
CA GLY A 253 -15.28 3.30 0.73
C GLY A 253 -14.36 4.43 0.27
N ARG A 254 -14.92 5.48 -0.34
CA ARG A 254 -14.20 6.62 -0.94
C ARG A 254 -13.13 6.18 -1.96
N ARG A 255 -13.42 5.13 -2.74
CA ARG A 255 -12.57 4.60 -3.82
C ARG A 255 -13.03 5.18 -5.18
N PRO A 256 -12.32 6.16 -5.79
CA PRO A 256 -12.75 6.84 -7.01
C PRO A 256 -13.05 5.93 -8.20
N GLU A 257 -12.36 4.79 -8.36
CA GLU A 257 -12.65 3.83 -9.44
C GLU A 257 -14.05 3.20 -9.27
N LYS A 258 -14.37 2.69 -8.07
CA LYS A 258 -15.69 2.11 -7.79
C LYS A 258 -16.80 3.14 -7.90
N PHE A 259 -16.51 4.37 -7.49
CA PHE A 259 -17.44 5.49 -7.60
C PHE A 259 -17.74 5.84 -9.05
N ARG A 260 -16.71 5.97 -9.89
CA ARG A 260 -16.87 6.17 -11.34
C ARG A 260 -17.63 5.02 -12.00
N ALA A 261 -17.42 3.78 -11.55
CA ALA A 261 -18.19 2.63 -12.03
C ALA A 261 -19.70 2.77 -11.68
N ALA A 262 -20.02 3.12 -10.43
CA ALA A 262 -21.41 3.37 -10.01
C ALA A 262 -22.06 4.54 -10.78
N VAL A 263 -21.32 5.63 -10.99
CA VAL A 263 -21.77 6.77 -11.81
C VAL A 263 -22.01 6.35 -13.25
N SER A 264 -21.08 5.61 -13.86
CA SER A 264 -21.21 5.12 -15.24
C SER A 264 -22.40 4.18 -15.41
N GLU A 265 -22.63 3.27 -14.45
CA GLU A 265 -23.79 2.38 -14.45
C GLU A 265 -25.09 3.18 -14.31
N ALA A 266 -25.12 4.20 -13.45
CA ALA A 266 -26.27 5.06 -13.30
C ALA A 266 -26.60 5.82 -14.59
N VAL A 267 -25.61 6.42 -15.25
CA VAL A 267 -25.79 7.11 -16.54
C VAL A 267 -26.30 6.17 -17.63
N ALA A 268 -25.77 4.94 -17.69
CA ALA A 268 -26.13 3.98 -18.73
C ALA A 268 -27.57 3.46 -18.61
N ASN A 269 -28.11 3.38 -17.39
CA ASN A 269 -29.41 2.75 -17.11
C ASN A 269 -30.52 3.74 -16.75
N CYS A 270 -30.22 5.04 -16.72
CA CYS A 270 -31.21 6.02 -16.31
C CYS A 270 -32.25 6.32 -17.39
N LEU A 271 -33.53 6.34 -17.00
CA LEU A 271 -34.67 6.73 -17.83
C LEU A 271 -35.22 8.13 -17.44
N GLY A 272 -34.34 9.09 -17.14
CA GLY A 272 -34.68 10.49 -16.87
C GLY A 272 -34.00 11.11 -15.62
N PRO A 273 -34.07 12.44 -15.43
CA PRO A 273 -33.32 13.18 -14.39
C PRO A 273 -33.48 12.63 -12.95
N ASP A 274 -34.71 12.25 -12.57
CA ASP A 274 -35.03 11.87 -11.20
C ASP A 274 -34.48 10.49 -10.80
N GLY A 275 -34.14 9.63 -11.78
CA GLY A 275 -33.62 8.29 -11.53
C GLY A 275 -32.13 8.24 -11.21
N LEU A 276 -31.37 9.32 -11.48
CA LEU A 276 -29.90 9.30 -11.37
C LEU A 276 -29.42 9.17 -9.91
N ALA A 277 -30.10 9.83 -8.98
CA ALA A 277 -29.76 9.80 -7.56
C ALA A 277 -29.94 8.40 -6.95
N GLU A 278 -31.06 7.76 -7.26
CA GLU A 278 -31.33 6.40 -6.82
C GLU A 278 -30.34 5.43 -7.45
N MET A 279 -30.12 5.52 -8.76
CA MET A 279 -29.25 4.59 -9.47
C MET A 279 -27.78 4.65 -9.01
N VAL A 280 -27.22 5.84 -8.76
CA VAL A 280 -25.82 5.93 -8.30
C VAL A 280 -25.63 5.35 -6.90
N THR A 281 -26.61 5.55 -6.01
CA THR A 281 -26.55 5.01 -4.64
C THR A 281 -26.79 3.50 -4.63
N THR A 282 -27.77 3.01 -5.39
CA THR A 282 -28.04 1.57 -5.54
C THR A 282 -26.87 0.84 -6.20
N GLY A 283 -26.26 1.42 -7.25
CA GLY A 283 -25.06 0.86 -7.88
C GLY A 283 -23.88 0.76 -6.90
N ALA A 284 -23.65 1.81 -6.12
CA ALA A 284 -22.63 1.81 -5.07
C ALA A 284 -22.88 0.74 -4.00
N SER A 285 -24.12 0.60 -3.51
CA SER A 285 -24.50 -0.45 -2.56
C SER A 285 -24.29 -1.86 -3.12
N LYS A 286 -24.63 -2.11 -4.39
CA LYS A 286 -24.38 -3.41 -5.04
C LYS A 286 -22.89 -3.74 -5.10
N LEU A 287 -22.03 -2.78 -5.43
CA LEU A 287 -20.57 -2.96 -5.46
C LEU A 287 -19.97 -3.23 -4.08
N GLN A 288 -20.56 -2.69 -3.01
CA GLN A 288 -20.18 -3.00 -1.64
C GLN A 288 -20.58 -4.42 -1.27
N GLN A 289 -21.85 -4.77 -1.48
CA GLN A 289 -22.39 -6.09 -1.15
C GLN A 289 -21.64 -7.21 -1.88
N ALA A 290 -21.37 -7.04 -3.18
CA ALA A 290 -20.63 -8.03 -3.96
C ALA A 290 -19.23 -8.33 -3.39
N ALA A 291 -18.53 -7.31 -2.88
CA ALA A 291 -17.22 -7.49 -2.26
C ALA A 291 -17.29 -8.24 -0.91
N TRP A 292 -18.34 -7.99 -0.13
CA TRP A 292 -18.58 -8.73 1.11
C TRP A 292 -18.97 -10.18 0.84
N ASP A 293 -19.84 -10.43 -0.14
CA ASP A 293 -20.26 -11.77 -0.52
C ASP A 293 -19.08 -12.60 -1.03
N GLU A 294 -18.19 -12.02 -1.85
CA GLU A 294 -16.97 -12.68 -2.31
C GLU A 294 -16.07 -13.13 -1.15
N PHE A 295 -15.84 -12.23 -0.19
CA PHE A 295 -15.05 -12.54 1.01
C PHE A 295 -15.73 -13.60 1.87
N SER A 296 -17.04 -13.46 2.15
CA SER A 296 -17.81 -14.43 2.94
C SER A 296 -17.82 -15.82 2.31
N ASN A 297 -17.91 -15.91 0.97
CA ASN A 297 -17.81 -17.16 0.23
C ASN A 297 -16.40 -17.78 0.31
N SER A 298 -15.35 -16.96 0.20
CA SER A 298 -13.97 -17.42 0.38
C SER A 298 -13.73 -17.94 1.80
N TYR A 299 -14.23 -17.22 2.80
CA TYR A 299 -14.15 -17.57 4.22
C TYR A 299 -14.89 -18.87 4.53
N ALA A 300 -16.10 -19.07 3.99
CA ALA A 300 -16.90 -20.28 4.22
C ALA A 300 -16.13 -21.56 3.83
N ARG A 301 -15.32 -21.48 2.76
CA ARG A 301 -14.48 -22.56 2.23
C ARG A 301 -13.17 -22.77 2.99
N LEU A 302 -12.91 -22.04 4.06
CA LEU A 302 -11.74 -22.23 4.91
C LEU A 302 -11.98 -23.37 5.91
N THR A 303 -10.95 -24.18 6.13
CA THR A 303 -10.96 -25.20 7.19
C THR A 303 -10.95 -24.53 8.58
N PRO A 304 -11.37 -25.21 9.65
CA PRO A 304 -11.34 -24.62 11.00
C PRO A 304 -9.96 -24.08 11.39
N PRO A 305 -8.83 -24.78 11.16
CA PRO A 305 -7.51 -24.22 11.44
C PRO A 305 -7.17 -22.98 10.61
N GLN A 306 -7.61 -22.92 9.34
CA GLN A 306 -7.43 -21.72 8.51
C GLN A 306 -8.24 -20.54 9.05
N LYS A 307 -9.47 -20.77 9.51
CA LYS A 307 -10.32 -19.73 10.15
C LYS A 307 -9.70 -19.22 11.44
N ALA A 308 -9.17 -20.11 12.28
CA ALA A 308 -8.49 -19.75 13.53
C ALA A 308 -7.21 -18.92 13.27
N VAL A 309 -6.40 -19.32 12.29
CA VAL A 309 -5.21 -18.57 11.88
C VAL A 309 -5.60 -17.20 11.31
N LEU A 310 -6.64 -17.12 10.47
CA LEU A 310 -7.12 -15.86 9.93
C LEU A 310 -7.63 -14.91 11.03
N ASP A 311 -8.40 -15.41 12.01
CA ASP A 311 -8.89 -14.63 13.14
C ASP A 311 -7.74 -14.09 14.01
N ALA A 312 -6.76 -14.95 14.32
CA ALA A 312 -5.57 -14.54 15.07
C ALA A 312 -4.77 -13.46 14.34
N ILE A 313 -4.57 -13.59 13.03
CA ILE A 313 -3.93 -12.55 12.22
C ILE A 313 -4.75 -11.25 12.25
N ALA A 314 -6.09 -11.34 12.13
CA ALA A 314 -6.95 -10.16 12.13
C ALA A 314 -6.82 -9.34 13.42
N ARG A 315 -6.73 -10.03 14.56
CA ARG A 315 -6.74 -9.42 15.89
C ARG A 315 -5.36 -9.03 16.40
N LEU A 316 -4.32 -9.82 16.11
CA LEU A 316 -2.99 -9.66 16.72
C LEU A 316 -1.99 -8.88 15.84
N THR A 317 -2.30 -8.63 14.57
CA THR A 317 -1.47 -7.76 13.70
C THR A 317 -1.35 -6.36 14.30
N PRO A 318 -0.13 -5.76 14.39
CA PRO A 318 1.12 -6.16 13.70
C PRO A 318 2.04 -7.10 14.48
N ASN A 319 1.68 -7.49 15.70
CA ASN A 319 2.53 -8.28 16.60
C ASN A 319 2.28 -9.79 16.49
N TYR A 320 1.51 -10.22 15.50
CA TYR A 320 1.20 -11.63 15.29
C TYR A 320 2.46 -12.45 15.03
N GLU A 321 2.73 -13.39 15.94
CA GLU A 321 3.76 -14.41 15.81
C GLU A 321 3.10 -15.79 15.77
N PRO A 322 3.20 -16.56 14.67
CA PRO A 322 2.41 -17.78 14.49
C PRO A 322 2.50 -18.82 15.61
N TYR A 323 3.62 -18.84 16.34
CA TYR A 323 3.93 -19.80 17.40
C TYR A 323 4.15 -19.11 18.76
N GLY A 324 3.83 -17.82 18.86
CA GLY A 324 3.90 -17.07 20.12
C GLY A 324 2.73 -17.43 21.04
N ALA A 325 2.89 -17.18 22.34
CA ALA A 325 1.89 -17.52 23.36
C ALA A 325 0.50 -16.93 23.06
N GLU A 326 0.44 -15.65 22.67
CA GLU A 326 -0.82 -14.96 22.34
C GLU A 326 -1.53 -15.59 21.13
N ALA A 327 -0.77 -16.03 20.12
CA ALA A 327 -1.35 -16.66 18.94
C ALA A 327 -1.87 -18.07 19.27
N MET A 328 -1.12 -18.84 20.07
CA MET A 328 -1.55 -20.17 20.52
C MET A 328 -2.85 -20.11 21.34
N GLU A 329 -2.96 -19.14 22.25
CA GLU A 329 -4.19 -18.88 23.01
C GLU A 329 -5.35 -18.50 22.09
N ALA A 330 -5.12 -17.62 21.11
CA ALA A 330 -6.12 -17.23 20.13
C ALA A 330 -6.62 -18.45 19.31
N TYR A 331 -5.74 -19.33 18.87
CA TYR A 331 -6.16 -20.54 18.17
C TYR A 331 -6.96 -21.47 19.05
N GLN A 332 -6.53 -21.68 20.31
CA GLN A 332 -7.24 -22.53 21.25
C GLN A 332 -8.64 -21.99 21.55
N LYS A 333 -8.81 -20.68 21.66
CA LYS A 333 -10.12 -20.03 21.85
C LYS A 333 -11.07 -20.34 20.69
N VAL A 334 -10.57 -20.40 19.46
CA VAL A 334 -11.38 -20.68 18.26
C VAL A 334 -11.63 -22.18 18.07
N LEU A 335 -10.59 -23.00 18.19
CA LEU A 335 -10.62 -24.44 17.89
C LEU A 335 -11.01 -25.32 19.07
N GLY A 336 -10.94 -24.81 20.30
CA GLY A 336 -11.11 -25.58 21.53
C GLY A 336 -9.91 -26.46 21.90
N SER A 337 -8.86 -26.49 21.07
CA SER A 337 -7.63 -27.23 21.29
C SER A 337 -6.44 -26.53 20.63
N GLU A 338 -5.23 -26.81 21.11
CA GLU A 338 -4.02 -26.26 20.52
C GLU A 338 -3.68 -26.97 19.19
N PRO A 339 -3.55 -26.25 18.07
CA PRO A 339 -3.15 -26.84 16.80
C PRO A 339 -1.65 -27.14 16.77
N LYS A 340 -1.25 -28.19 16.04
CA LYS A 340 0.16 -28.52 15.79
C LYS A 340 0.83 -27.48 14.88
N SER A 341 2.16 -27.32 15.00
CA SER A 341 2.92 -26.37 14.18
C SER A 341 2.77 -26.59 12.67
N SER A 342 2.71 -27.85 12.22
CA SER A 342 2.49 -28.17 10.80
C SER A 342 1.12 -27.74 10.30
N THR A 343 0.09 -27.80 11.16
CA THR A 343 -1.26 -27.33 10.87
C THR A 343 -1.28 -25.81 10.71
N ILE A 344 -0.61 -25.07 11.60
CA ILE A 344 -0.47 -23.61 11.53
C ILE A 344 0.25 -23.22 10.22
N GLN A 345 1.38 -23.86 9.92
CA GLN A 345 2.14 -23.59 8.70
C GLN A 345 1.32 -23.87 7.43
N GLY A 346 0.59 -24.98 7.38
CA GLY A 346 -0.29 -25.32 6.26
C GLY A 346 -1.44 -24.33 6.10
N ALA A 347 -2.03 -23.88 7.20
CA ALA A 347 -3.09 -22.88 7.21
C ALA A 347 -2.59 -21.52 6.67
N ILE A 348 -1.45 -21.04 7.15
CA ILE A 348 -0.81 -19.81 6.66
C ILE A 348 -0.59 -19.88 5.15
N LYS A 349 0.04 -20.96 4.66
CA LYS A 349 0.33 -21.13 3.23
C LYS A 349 -0.96 -21.13 2.40
N ALA A 350 -2.03 -21.76 2.89
CA ALA A 350 -3.31 -21.78 2.22
C ALA A 350 -3.97 -20.39 2.15
N LEU A 351 -3.87 -19.59 3.23
CA LEU A 351 -4.39 -18.23 3.26
C LEU A 351 -3.62 -17.30 2.30
N GLN A 352 -2.31 -17.49 2.16
CA GLN A 352 -1.48 -16.77 1.19
C GLN A 352 -1.86 -17.08 -0.25
N VAL A 353 -2.04 -18.37 -0.58
CA VAL A 353 -2.48 -18.79 -1.93
C VAL A 353 -3.84 -18.22 -2.30
N ARG A 354 -4.70 -17.98 -1.31
CA ARG A 354 -6.03 -17.37 -1.49
C ARG A 354 -6.02 -15.83 -1.44
N GLU A 355 -4.85 -15.20 -1.33
CA GLU A 355 -4.70 -13.74 -1.23
C GLU A 355 -5.54 -13.10 -0.11
N LEU A 356 -5.73 -13.83 1.00
CA LEU A 356 -6.39 -13.32 2.21
C LEU A 356 -5.37 -12.70 3.18
N VAL A 357 -4.15 -13.24 3.16
CA VAL A 357 -3.05 -12.89 4.05
C VAL A 357 -1.76 -12.83 3.24
N TRP A 358 -0.86 -11.93 3.62
CA TRP A 358 0.48 -11.85 3.06
C TRP A 358 1.56 -12.06 4.14
N GLN A 359 2.82 -12.24 3.71
CA GLN A 359 3.98 -12.37 4.60
C GLN A 359 5.18 -11.56 4.11
N SER A 360 5.95 -10.97 5.04
CA SER A 360 7.23 -10.31 4.74
C SER A 360 8.40 -11.29 4.63
N ALA A 361 9.51 -10.91 3.99
CA ALA A 361 10.73 -11.72 3.88
C ALA A 361 11.32 -12.13 5.23
N ARG A 362 10.97 -11.41 6.30
CA ARG A 362 11.38 -11.73 7.69
C ARG A 362 10.34 -12.52 8.48
N GLY A 363 9.26 -12.93 7.85
CA GLY A 363 8.33 -13.92 8.39
C GLY A 363 7.11 -13.40 9.15
N SER A 364 6.76 -12.11 9.07
CA SER A 364 5.55 -11.54 9.71
C SER A 364 4.36 -11.46 8.77
N TYR A 365 3.12 -11.39 9.29
CA TYR A 365 1.88 -11.57 8.53
C TYR A 365 0.84 -10.48 8.76
N ALA A 366 -0.08 -10.29 7.80
CA ALA A 366 -1.24 -9.42 7.94
C ALA A 366 -2.30 -9.64 6.84
N PHE A 367 -3.45 -8.95 6.92
CA PHE A 367 -4.51 -8.99 5.90
C PHE A 367 -4.09 -8.30 4.59
N ASP A 368 -4.64 -8.76 3.47
CA ASP A 368 -4.43 -8.12 2.17
C ASP A 368 -5.32 -6.89 1.93
N ASP A 369 -6.55 -6.83 2.47
CA ASP A 369 -7.43 -5.65 2.43
C ASP A 369 -7.94 -5.28 3.85
N GLU A 370 -7.62 -4.06 4.30
CA GLU A 370 -8.05 -3.52 5.59
C GLU A 370 -9.58 -3.38 5.69
N LEU A 371 -10.29 -3.05 4.61
CA LEU A 371 -11.76 -2.94 4.66
C LEU A 371 -12.41 -4.31 4.90
N LEU A 372 -11.78 -5.39 4.40
CA LEU A 372 -12.23 -6.74 4.67
C LEU A 372 -11.91 -7.15 6.11
N ARG A 373 -10.76 -6.73 6.65
CA ARG A 373 -10.45 -6.89 8.07
C ARG A 373 -11.44 -6.15 8.97
N ASP A 374 -11.78 -4.89 8.64
CA ASP A 374 -12.78 -4.10 9.37
C ASP A 374 -14.18 -4.75 9.28
N TYR A 375 -14.60 -5.20 8.10
CA TYR A 375 -15.85 -5.94 7.93
C TYR A 375 -15.85 -7.24 8.77
N TYR A 376 -14.76 -8.00 8.71
CA TYR A 376 -14.57 -9.22 9.49
C TYR A 376 -14.71 -8.96 10.99
N LEU A 377 -14.00 -7.96 11.52
CA LEU A 377 -13.96 -7.66 12.96
C LEU A 377 -15.20 -6.91 13.48
N ARG A 378 -15.97 -6.21 12.63
CA ARG A 378 -17.10 -5.38 13.11
C ARG A 378 -18.47 -5.95 12.78
N GLN A 379 -18.59 -6.69 11.69
CA GLN A 379 -19.88 -7.20 11.21
C GLN A 379 -19.95 -8.72 11.22
N MET A 380 -18.90 -9.40 10.74
CA MET A 380 -18.93 -10.86 10.62
C MET A 380 -18.64 -11.57 11.95
N TYR A 381 -17.57 -11.18 12.65
CA TYR A 381 -17.11 -11.75 13.91
C TYR A 381 -16.56 -10.67 14.88
N PRO A 382 -17.46 -9.90 15.54
CA PRO A 382 -17.06 -8.98 16.61
C PRO A 382 -16.23 -9.67 17.69
N GLU A 383 -16.70 -10.83 18.12
CA GLU A 383 -15.99 -11.74 19.01
C GLU A 383 -15.35 -12.88 18.22
N ALA A 384 -14.29 -13.48 18.78
CA ALA A 384 -13.63 -14.63 18.16
C ALA A 384 -14.64 -15.77 17.90
N PRO A 385 -14.65 -16.38 16.71
CA PRO A 385 -15.58 -17.45 16.38
C PRO A 385 -15.33 -18.67 17.28
N ASN A 386 -16.38 -19.20 17.90
CA ASN A 386 -16.28 -20.46 18.64
C ASN A 386 -16.61 -21.64 17.71
N LEU A 387 -15.58 -22.24 17.10
CA LEU A 387 -15.74 -23.38 16.19
C LEU A 387 -15.73 -24.72 16.94
N ALA A 388 -15.28 -24.75 18.20
CA ALA A 388 -15.26 -25.94 19.05
C ALA A 388 -16.67 -26.53 19.28
N LEU A 389 -17.71 -25.68 19.31
CA LEU A 389 -19.10 -26.11 19.50
C LEU A 389 -19.76 -26.66 18.22
N ALA A 390 -19.31 -26.21 17.04
CA ALA A 390 -19.93 -26.56 15.75
C ALA A 390 -19.66 -28.03 15.35
N GLU A 391 -18.45 -28.54 15.63
CA GLU A 391 -18.10 -29.95 15.39
C GLU A 391 -18.82 -30.91 16.36
N GLN A 392 -19.09 -30.48 17.60
CA GLN A 392 -19.84 -31.28 18.57
C GLN A 392 -21.35 -31.41 18.23
N SER A 393 -21.93 -30.39 17.59
CA SER A 393 -23.32 -30.46 17.10
C SER A 393 -23.48 -31.34 15.86
N ALA A 394 -22.50 -31.33 14.95
CA ALA A 394 -22.53 -32.17 13.74
C ALA A 394 -22.33 -33.66 14.06
N SER A 395 -21.41 -33.99 14.98
CA SER A 395 -21.22 -35.38 15.40
C SER A 395 -22.42 -35.93 16.19
N ARG A 396 -23.10 -35.10 17.00
CA ARG A 396 -24.33 -35.50 17.69
C ARG A 396 -25.53 -35.70 16.77
N SER A 397 -25.60 -35.04 15.61
CA SER A 397 -26.66 -35.28 14.62
C SER A 397 -26.46 -36.58 13.85
N GLU A 398 -25.22 -36.94 13.51
CA GLU A 398 -24.91 -38.20 12.82
C GLU A 398 -25.20 -39.42 13.72
N LEU A 399 -24.91 -39.32 15.02
CA LEU A 399 -25.23 -40.34 16.03
C LEU A 399 -26.73 -40.51 16.34
N ARG A 400 -27.59 -39.59 15.90
CA ARG A 400 -29.06 -39.68 16.06
C ARG A 400 -29.77 -40.29 14.86
N THR A 401 -29.11 -40.40 13.72
CA THR A 401 -29.63 -41.03 12.50
C THR A 401 -29.33 -42.52 12.39
N GLU A 402 -28.56 -43.09 13.31
CA GLU A 402 -28.25 -44.53 13.40
C GLU A 402 -28.99 -45.28 14.53
N LYS A 403 -30.10 -44.73 15.03
CA LYS A 403 -31.06 -45.44 15.89
C LYS A 403 -32.45 -45.32 15.30
#